data_AF-A0A6I9PRV4-F1
#
_entry.id   AF-A0A6I9PRV4-F1
#
_cell.length_a   1.000
_cell.length_b   1.000
_cell.length_c   1.000
_cell.angle_alpha   90.00
_cell.angle_beta   90.00
_cell.angle_gamma   90.00
#
_symmetry.space_group_name_H-M   'P 1'
#
loop_
_entity.id
_entity.type
_entity.pdbx_description
1 polymer ?
#
loop_
_entity_poly.entity_id
_entity_poly.type
_entity_poly.pdbx_seq_one_letter_code
_entity_poly.pdbx_strand_id
1 'polypeptide(L)'
;MVTVKELTRNAFLSLSAGEPLHGYRVCIQAILQDKPRMATQNLPEYLELLRSVQNRPVKCLTIMWALGQAGYYDLSQGLRVWLGIMLPVLGVKSLSSYAIAYLERLLLLHANLTKGFGIMGPKEFFPLLDFAFMPKNALSSGLQDQLRRLYPRLKALAFGAKPESTLHTYLPSFLSRATPHCPDDMKRE
;
A
#
# COMPACT_ATOMS: atom_id res chain seq x y z
N MET A 1 -3.72 26.54 -8.30
CA MET A 1 -4.57 25.34 -8.14
C MET A 1 -4.09 24.64 -6.88
N VAL A 2 -4.92 24.54 -5.83
CA VAL A 2 -4.49 23.94 -4.55
C VAL A 2 -4.22 22.45 -4.74
N THR A 3 -3.04 21.99 -4.32
CA THR A 3 -2.62 20.58 -4.50
C THR A 3 -2.97 19.72 -3.28
N VAL A 4 -3.11 18.41 -3.49
CA VAL A 4 -3.28 17.42 -2.39
C VAL A 4 -2.14 17.53 -1.36
N LYS A 5 -0.94 17.88 -1.83
CA LYS A 5 0.24 18.12 -1.01
C LYS A 5 0.06 19.31 -0.07
N GLU A 6 -0.40 20.43 -0.60
CA GLU A 6 -0.66 21.65 0.19
C GLU A 6 -1.76 21.40 1.23
N LEU A 7 -2.84 20.71 0.85
CA LEU A 7 -3.89 20.36 1.80
C LEU A 7 -3.41 19.41 2.89
N THR A 8 -2.57 18.43 2.54
CA THR A 8 -1.97 17.51 3.51
C THR A 8 -1.00 18.27 4.44
N ARG A 9 -0.22 19.21 3.90
CA ARG A 9 0.65 20.08 4.68
C ARG A 9 -0.11 21.02 5.61
N ASN A 10 -1.21 21.61 5.14
CA ASN A 10 -2.04 22.49 5.97
C ASN A 10 -2.78 21.70 7.04
N ALA A 11 -3.28 20.50 6.72
CA ALA A 11 -3.81 19.57 7.71
C ALA A 11 -2.77 19.21 8.79
N PHE A 12 -1.47 19.14 8.45
CA PHE A 12 -0.41 18.96 9.46
C PHE A 12 -0.25 20.13 10.41
N LEU A 13 -0.31 21.35 9.88
CA LEU A 13 -0.17 22.56 10.69
C LEU A 13 -1.37 22.70 11.63
N SER A 14 -2.58 22.52 11.10
CA SER A 14 -3.83 22.54 11.88
C SER A 14 -3.88 21.43 12.94
N LEU A 15 -3.35 20.22 12.66
CA LEU A 15 -3.24 19.15 13.66
C LEU A 15 -2.34 19.56 14.84
N SER A 16 -1.25 20.28 14.58
CA SER A 16 -0.35 20.79 15.63
C SER A 16 -0.94 21.98 16.40
N ALA A 17 -1.88 22.71 15.80
CA ALA A 17 -2.58 23.85 16.42
C ALA A 17 -3.90 23.47 17.11
N GLY A 18 -4.35 22.21 17.01
CA GLY A 18 -5.64 21.77 17.58
C GLY A 18 -6.87 22.25 16.79
N GLU A 19 -6.67 22.68 15.53
CA GLU A 19 -7.71 23.24 14.69
C GLU A 19 -8.59 22.17 14.00
N PRO A 20 -9.81 22.51 13.57
CA PRO A 20 -10.70 21.58 12.89
C PRO A 20 -10.13 21.06 11.56
N LEU A 21 -10.02 19.73 11.43
CA LEU A 21 -9.48 19.09 10.22
C LEU A 21 -10.54 18.75 9.16
N HIS A 22 -11.82 18.90 9.48
CA HIS A 22 -12.94 18.43 8.64
C HIS A 22 -12.94 19.07 7.25
N GLY A 23 -12.69 20.39 7.16
CA GLY A 23 -12.62 21.10 5.88
C GLY A 23 -11.55 20.54 4.95
N TYR A 24 -10.33 20.33 5.47
CA TYR A 24 -9.24 19.73 4.70
C TYR A 24 -9.57 18.32 4.22
N ARG A 25 -10.21 17.51 5.08
CA ARG A 25 -10.61 16.14 4.73
C ARG A 25 -11.61 16.12 3.56
N VAL A 26 -12.63 16.97 3.62
CA VAL A 26 -13.65 17.09 2.57
C VAL A 26 -13.00 17.56 1.26
N CYS A 27 -12.13 18.57 1.31
CA CYS A 27 -11.42 19.06 0.12
C CYS A 27 -10.54 17.97 -0.52
N ILE A 28 -9.78 17.23 0.28
CA ILE A 28 -8.92 16.14 -0.21
C ILE A 28 -9.77 15.05 -0.88
N GLN A 29 -10.89 14.67 -0.25
CA GLN A 29 -11.82 13.67 -0.80
C GLN A 29 -12.41 14.14 -2.13
N ALA A 30 -12.91 15.36 -2.21
CA ALA A 30 -13.49 15.92 -3.43
C ALA A 30 -12.46 15.99 -4.58
N ILE A 31 -11.24 16.45 -4.29
CA ILE A 31 -10.16 16.54 -5.29
C ILE A 31 -9.75 15.14 -5.79
N LEU A 32 -9.58 14.18 -4.88
CA LEU A 32 -9.12 12.84 -5.26
C LEU A 32 -10.23 11.96 -5.85
N GLN A 33 -11.50 12.33 -5.65
CA GLN A 33 -12.62 11.79 -6.40
C GLN A 33 -12.57 12.21 -7.87
N ASP A 34 -12.31 13.49 -8.14
CA ASP A 34 -12.23 14.02 -9.52
C ASP A 34 -10.90 13.66 -10.21
N LYS A 35 -9.78 13.75 -9.48
CA LYS A 35 -8.41 13.61 -10.02
C LYS A 35 -7.55 12.66 -9.17
N PRO A 36 -7.85 11.35 -9.13
CA PRO A 36 -7.13 10.40 -8.28
C PRO A 36 -5.63 10.30 -8.60
N ARG A 37 -5.23 10.57 -9.85
CA ARG A 37 -3.81 10.60 -10.28
C ARG A 37 -2.98 11.65 -9.54
N MET A 38 -3.58 12.69 -8.97
CA MET A 38 -2.83 13.68 -8.19
C MET A 38 -2.15 13.08 -6.96
N ALA A 39 -2.68 11.99 -6.40
CA ALA A 39 -2.03 11.29 -5.28
C ALA A 39 -0.74 10.57 -5.69
N THR A 40 -0.59 10.22 -6.97
CA THR A 40 0.49 9.33 -7.45
C THR A 40 1.53 10.03 -8.34
N GLN A 41 1.30 11.29 -8.70
CA GLN A 41 2.22 12.08 -9.52
C GLN A 41 3.62 12.22 -8.92
N ASN A 42 3.75 12.22 -7.58
CA ASN A 42 5.05 12.33 -6.92
C ASN A 42 5.15 11.50 -5.62
N LEU A 43 4.93 10.18 -5.73
CA LEU A 43 5.02 9.26 -4.58
C LEU A 43 6.39 9.30 -3.86
N PRO A 44 7.55 9.41 -4.53
CA PRO A 44 8.84 9.47 -3.84
C PRO A 44 8.92 10.63 -2.85
N GLU A 45 8.46 11.81 -3.23
CA GLU A 45 8.47 12.98 -2.35
C GLU A 45 7.52 12.82 -1.15
N TYR A 46 6.35 12.20 -1.34
CA TYR A 46 5.47 11.89 -0.21
C TYR A 46 6.05 10.85 0.72
N LEU A 47 6.80 9.87 0.19
CA LEU A 47 7.49 8.87 1.00
C LEU A 47 8.61 9.51 1.83
N GLU A 48 9.39 10.43 1.24
CA GLU A 48 10.38 11.23 1.96
C GLU A 48 9.75 12.05 3.09
N LEU A 49 8.64 12.73 2.79
CA LEU A 49 7.88 13.47 3.80
C LEU A 49 7.41 12.54 4.92
N LEU A 50 6.86 11.37 4.60
CA LEU A 50 6.42 10.39 5.59
C LEU A 50 7.59 9.94 6.47
N ARG A 51 8.75 9.61 5.87
CA ARG A 51 9.97 9.24 6.60
C ARG A 51 10.46 10.34 7.53
N SER A 52 10.36 11.62 7.11
CA SER A 52 10.75 12.77 7.94
C SER A 52 9.90 12.92 9.21
N VAL A 53 8.68 12.37 9.23
CA VAL A 53 7.75 12.43 10.37
C VAL A 53 7.43 11.05 10.94
N GLN A 54 8.26 10.03 10.68
CA GLN A 54 8.02 8.64 11.05
C GLN A 54 7.87 8.42 12.56
N ASN A 55 8.53 9.25 13.37
CA ASN A 55 8.41 9.26 14.83
C ASN A 55 7.09 9.89 15.34
N ARG A 56 6.24 10.41 14.45
CA ARG A 56 4.92 10.98 14.76
C ARG A 56 3.82 10.20 14.03
N PRO A 57 3.34 9.07 14.60
CA PRO A 57 2.42 8.15 13.91
C PRO A 57 1.16 8.82 13.36
N VAL A 58 0.55 9.73 14.12
CA VAL A 58 -0.65 10.47 13.67
C VAL A 58 -0.39 11.25 12.38
N LYS A 59 0.82 11.81 12.24
CA LYS A 59 1.21 12.53 11.01
C LYS A 59 1.37 11.58 9.83
N CYS A 60 2.06 10.45 10.04
CA CYS A 60 2.19 9.42 9.00
C CYS A 60 0.83 8.90 8.53
N LEU A 61 -0.06 8.57 9.48
CA LEU A 61 -1.41 8.11 9.19
C LEU A 61 -2.23 9.16 8.41
N THR A 62 -1.99 10.44 8.64
CA THR A 62 -2.64 11.52 7.88
C THR A 62 -2.19 11.52 6.41
N ILE A 63 -0.89 11.34 6.12
CA ILE A 63 -0.38 11.20 4.74
C ILE A 63 -0.98 9.96 4.08
N MET A 64 -0.87 8.81 4.75
CA MET A 64 -1.38 7.54 4.24
C MET A 64 -2.88 7.63 3.94
N TRP A 65 -3.65 8.30 4.81
CA TRP A 65 -5.07 8.54 4.61
C TRP A 65 -5.37 9.47 3.45
N ALA A 66 -4.65 10.59 3.34
CA ALA A 66 -4.86 11.57 2.30
C ALA A 66 -4.59 10.96 0.91
N LEU A 67 -3.43 10.36 0.72
CA LEU A 67 -3.08 9.69 -0.56
C LEU A 67 -3.99 8.50 -0.83
N GLY A 68 -4.35 7.77 0.22
CA GLY A 68 -5.24 6.62 0.13
C GLY A 68 -6.62 6.92 -0.46
N GLN A 69 -7.10 8.17 -0.40
CA GLN A 69 -8.40 8.53 -0.98
C GLN A 69 -8.49 8.22 -2.48
N ALA A 70 -7.37 8.27 -3.22
CA ALA A 70 -7.35 7.93 -4.65
C ALA A 70 -7.85 6.50 -4.93
N GLY A 71 -7.60 5.56 -4.01
CA GLY A 71 -8.01 4.16 -4.13
C GLY A 71 -9.50 3.91 -3.95
N TYR A 72 -10.28 4.86 -3.44
CA TYR A 72 -11.73 4.71 -3.37
C TYR A 72 -12.39 4.71 -4.75
N TYR A 73 -11.81 5.44 -5.70
CA TYR A 73 -12.39 5.64 -7.02
C TYR A 73 -11.58 4.98 -8.15
N ASP A 74 -10.29 4.71 -7.91
CA ASP A 74 -9.40 4.12 -8.91
C ASP A 74 -8.47 3.06 -8.28
N LEU A 75 -8.69 1.79 -8.62
CA LEU A 75 -7.86 0.67 -8.17
C LEU A 75 -6.38 0.86 -8.51
N SER A 76 -6.08 1.33 -9.72
CA SER A 76 -4.71 1.51 -10.20
C SER A 76 -3.97 2.53 -9.34
N GLN A 77 -4.62 3.66 -9.04
CA GLN A 77 -4.03 4.67 -8.17
C GLN A 77 -3.92 4.20 -6.72
N GLY A 78 -4.94 3.49 -6.20
CA GLY A 78 -4.89 2.90 -4.87
C GLY A 78 -3.73 1.92 -4.69
N LEU A 79 -3.50 1.05 -5.68
CA LEU A 79 -2.37 0.12 -5.67
C LEU A 79 -1.02 0.85 -5.72
N ARG A 80 -0.88 1.87 -6.59
CA ARG A 80 0.34 2.69 -6.65
C ARG A 80 0.62 3.37 -5.31
N VAL A 81 -0.39 3.95 -4.66
CA VAL A 81 -0.23 4.54 -3.32
C VAL A 81 0.18 3.48 -2.32
N TRP A 82 -0.46 2.31 -2.32
CA TRP A 82 -0.13 1.27 -1.36
C TRP A 82 1.30 0.75 -1.54
N LEU A 83 1.70 0.42 -2.77
CA LEU A 83 3.05 -0.06 -3.09
C LEU A 83 4.13 1.01 -2.85
N GLY A 84 3.84 2.28 -3.15
CA GLY A 84 4.81 3.38 -3.05
C GLY A 84 4.92 4.02 -1.67
N ILE A 85 3.88 3.92 -0.82
CA ILE A 85 3.82 4.62 0.47
C ILE A 85 3.65 3.65 1.63
N MET A 86 2.73 2.69 1.52
CA MET A 86 2.34 1.84 2.66
C MET A 86 3.21 0.60 2.79
N LEU A 87 3.59 -0.04 1.68
CA LEU A 87 4.50 -1.19 1.66
C LEU A 87 5.89 -0.84 2.26
N PRO A 88 6.54 0.29 1.93
CA PRO A 88 7.82 0.66 2.53
C PRO A 88 7.81 0.84 4.05
N VAL A 89 6.64 1.07 4.64
CA VAL A 89 6.47 1.23 6.10
C VAL A 89 5.67 0.10 6.73
N LEU A 90 5.44 -1.00 6.01
CA LEU A 90 4.65 -2.13 6.48
C LEU A 90 5.27 -2.79 7.73
N GLY A 91 6.60 -2.71 7.88
CA GLY A 91 7.30 -3.17 9.08
C GLY A 91 7.26 -2.20 10.27
N VAL A 92 6.64 -1.02 10.14
CA VAL A 92 6.53 -0.04 11.23
C VAL A 92 5.28 -0.38 12.04
N LYS A 93 5.46 -0.88 13.26
CA LYS A 93 4.36 -1.38 14.13
C LYS A 93 3.20 -0.39 14.31
N SER A 94 3.47 0.91 14.38
CA SER A 94 2.45 1.95 14.55
C SER A 94 1.66 2.27 13.27
N LEU A 95 2.09 1.79 12.11
CA LEU A 95 1.51 2.09 10.78
C LEU A 95 0.98 0.83 10.07
N SER A 96 1.50 -0.34 10.40
CA SER A 96 1.22 -1.61 9.72
C SER A 96 -0.26 -1.98 9.71
N SER A 97 -0.97 -1.78 10.82
CA SER A 97 -2.41 -2.04 10.92
C SER A 97 -3.21 -1.21 9.90
N TYR A 98 -2.87 0.09 9.76
CA TYR A 98 -3.52 0.95 8.76
C TYR A 98 -3.20 0.50 7.33
N ALA A 99 -1.95 0.15 7.05
CA ALA A 99 -1.52 -0.29 5.72
C ALA A 99 -2.28 -1.53 5.25
N ILE A 100 -2.49 -2.51 6.13
CA ILE A 100 -3.19 -3.76 5.80
C ILE A 100 -4.71 -3.52 5.70
N ALA A 101 -5.29 -2.75 6.62
CA ALA A 101 -6.71 -2.39 6.56
C ALA A 101 -7.05 -1.59 5.29
N TYR A 102 -6.15 -0.71 4.83
CA TYR A 102 -6.29 -0.01 3.58
C TYR A 102 -6.31 -0.98 2.39
N LEU A 103 -5.37 -1.92 2.34
CA LEU A 103 -5.29 -2.90 1.25
C LEU A 103 -6.53 -3.77 1.20
N GLU A 104 -6.98 -4.29 2.34
CA GLU A 104 -8.20 -5.09 2.42
C GLU A 104 -9.40 -4.32 1.87
N ARG A 105 -9.60 -3.07 2.32
CA ARG A 105 -10.67 -2.22 1.81
C ARG A 105 -10.54 -1.94 0.32
N LEU A 106 -9.33 -1.65 -0.17
CA LEU A 106 -9.08 -1.39 -1.59
C LEU A 106 -9.52 -2.60 -2.44
N LEU A 107 -9.12 -3.81 -2.02
CA LEU A 107 -9.48 -5.03 -2.70
C LEU A 107 -10.99 -5.29 -2.59
N LEU A 108 -11.62 -5.08 -1.43
CA LEU A 108 -13.07 -5.26 -1.26
C LEU A 108 -13.88 -4.30 -2.14
N LEU A 109 -13.50 -3.03 -2.24
CA LEU A 109 -14.18 -2.03 -3.06
C LEU A 109 -14.07 -2.34 -4.57
N HIS A 110 -12.94 -2.89 -5.00
CA HIS A 110 -12.68 -3.18 -6.41
C HIS A 110 -12.69 -4.68 -6.68
N ALA A 111 -13.88 -5.25 -6.88
CA ALA A 111 -14.03 -6.67 -7.22
C ALA A 111 -13.31 -7.04 -8.54
N ASN A 112 -13.37 -6.14 -9.54
CA ASN A 112 -12.68 -6.32 -10.81
C ASN A 112 -11.22 -5.84 -10.72
N LEU A 113 -10.29 -6.79 -10.65
CA LEU A 113 -8.86 -6.53 -10.47
C LEU A 113 -8.12 -6.18 -11.77
N THR A 114 -8.77 -6.26 -12.94
CA THR A 114 -8.08 -6.11 -14.24
C THR A 114 -7.36 -4.77 -14.40
N LYS A 115 -7.92 -3.68 -13.84
CA LYS A 115 -7.29 -2.35 -13.84
C LYS A 115 -6.01 -2.27 -12.99
N GLY A 116 -5.77 -3.26 -12.14
CA GLY A 116 -4.59 -3.37 -11.29
C GLY A 116 -3.49 -4.28 -11.84
N PHE A 117 -3.74 -5.01 -12.93
CA PHE A 117 -2.79 -5.96 -13.49
C PHE A 117 -1.52 -5.26 -13.98
N GLY A 118 -0.36 -5.86 -13.72
CA GLY A 118 0.95 -5.35 -14.13
C GLY A 118 1.46 -4.15 -13.34
N ILE A 119 0.70 -3.63 -12.37
CA ILE A 119 1.17 -2.56 -11.47
C ILE A 119 2.16 -3.09 -10.43
N MET A 120 1.95 -4.34 -9.99
CA MET A 120 2.79 -5.02 -9.01
C MET A 120 3.77 -5.95 -9.72
N GLY A 121 5.02 -5.53 -9.82
CA GLY A 121 6.09 -6.36 -10.38
C GLY A 121 6.70 -7.30 -9.33
N PRO A 122 7.73 -8.07 -9.70
CA PRO A 122 8.46 -8.93 -8.77
C PRO A 122 9.03 -8.16 -7.57
N LYS A 123 9.56 -6.94 -7.80
CA LYS A 123 10.18 -6.11 -6.75
C LYS A 123 9.21 -5.77 -5.62
N GLU A 124 7.94 -5.57 -5.95
CA GLU A 124 6.91 -5.26 -4.97
C GLU A 124 6.23 -6.52 -4.44
N PHE A 125 6.05 -7.55 -5.27
CA PHE A 125 5.36 -8.78 -4.90
C PHE A 125 6.13 -9.62 -3.87
N PHE A 126 7.43 -9.82 -4.05
CA PHE A 126 8.20 -10.72 -3.18
C PHE A 126 8.36 -10.23 -1.74
N PRO A 127 8.53 -8.93 -1.45
CA PRO A 127 8.39 -8.43 -0.08
C PRO A 127 7.06 -8.80 0.58
N LEU A 128 5.96 -8.88 -0.18
CA LEU A 128 4.65 -9.28 0.35
C LEU A 128 4.60 -10.76 0.69
N LEU A 129 5.18 -11.59 -0.18
CA LEU A 129 5.36 -13.01 0.12
C LEU A 129 6.19 -13.18 1.40
N ASP A 130 7.26 -12.41 1.56
CA ASP A 130 8.10 -12.46 2.76
C ASP A 130 7.32 -12.01 4.01
N PHE A 131 6.58 -10.90 3.95
CA PHE A 131 5.72 -10.46 5.06
C PHE A 131 4.59 -11.44 5.37
N ALA A 132 4.03 -12.11 4.36
CA ALA A 132 2.94 -13.06 4.54
C ALA A 132 3.44 -14.38 5.15
N PHE A 133 4.59 -14.89 4.76
CA PHE A 133 4.98 -16.26 5.11
C PHE A 133 6.26 -16.40 5.94
N MET A 134 7.20 -15.44 5.90
CA MET A 134 8.41 -15.57 6.73
C MET A 134 8.06 -15.42 8.21
N PRO A 135 8.57 -16.30 9.09
CA PRO A 135 8.39 -16.19 10.53
C PRO A 135 9.21 -15.01 11.07
N LYS A 136 8.79 -14.50 12.23
CA LYS A 136 9.52 -13.46 12.99
C LYS A 136 9.81 -12.19 12.18
N ASN A 137 8.97 -11.87 11.19
CA ASN A 137 9.02 -10.58 10.52
C ASN A 137 8.41 -9.48 11.41
N ALA A 138 8.37 -8.25 10.91
CA ALA A 138 7.94 -7.09 11.70
C ALA A 138 6.42 -6.99 11.93
N LEU A 139 5.60 -7.84 11.30
CA LEU A 139 4.15 -7.89 11.52
C LEU A 139 3.81 -8.73 12.75
N SER A 140 2.73 -8.35 13.45
CA SER A 140 2.11 -9.25 14.43
C SER A 140 1.45 -10.43 13.72
N SER A 141 1.28 -11.55 14.42
CA SER A 141 0.63 -12.75 13.88
C SER A 141 -0.73 -12.45 13.24
N GLY A 142 -1.60 -11.70 13.92
CA GLY A 142 -2.92 -11.35 13.38
C GLY A 142 -2.86 -10.52 12.09
N LEU A 143 -1.90 -9.61 11.97
CA LEU A 143 -1.70 -8.81 10.76
C LEU A 143 -1.11 -9.66 9.63
N GLN A 144 -0.19 -10.57 9.96
CA GLN A 144 0.35 -11.53 9.01
C GLN A 144 -0.74 -12.46 8.46
N ASP A 145 -1.63 -12.96 9.32
CA ASP A 145 -2.78 -13.79 8.91
C ASP A 145 -3.76 -13.01 8.03
N GLN A 146 -4.00 -11.74 8.34
CA GLN A 146 -4.81 -10.87 7.48
C GLN A 146 -4.17 -10.68 6.11
N LEU A 147 -2.85 -10.46 6.04
CA LEU A 147 -2.14 -10.36 4.77
C LEU A 147 -2.20 -11.67 3.96
N ARG A 148 -2.08 -12.84 4.62
CA ARG A 148 -2.25 -14.16 3.97
C ARG A 148 -3.64 -14.31 3.35
N ARG A 149 -4.70 -13.84 4.01
CA ARG A 149 -6.06 -13.86 3.43
C ARG A 149 -6.19 -12.99 2.18
N LEU A 150 -5.44 -11.88 2.08
CA LEU A 150 -5.43 -11.01 0.90
C LEU A 150 -4.53 -11.55 -0.22
N TYR A 151 -3.57 -12.41 0.13
CA TYR A 151 -2.51 -12.89 -0.76
C TYR A 151 -2.99 -13.49 -2.10
N PRO A 152 -4.06 -14.31 -2.17
CA PRO A 152 -4.56 -14.83 -3.46
C PRO A 152 -4.93 -13.72 -4.46
N ARG A 153 -5.48 -12.61 -3.96
CA ARG A 153 -5.82 -11.46 -4.80
C ARG A 153 -4.58 -10.66 -5.21
N LEU A 154 -3.57 -10.59 -4.34
CA LEU A 154 -2.26 -9.99 -4.68
C LEU A 154 -1.53 -10.80 -5.76
N LYS A 155 -1.58 -12.14 -5.69
CA LYS A 155 -1.10 -13.03 -6.76
C LYS A 155 -1.78 -12.75 -8.10
N ALA A 156 -3.11 -12.66 -8.10
CA ALA A 156 -3.87 -12.34 -9.31
C ALA A 156 -3.47 -10.97 -9.90
N LEU A 157 -3.22 -9.96 -9.05
CA LEU A 157 -2.75 -8.64 -9.47
C LEU A 157 -1.34 -8.67 -10.08
N ALA A 158 -0.43 -9.46 -9.50
CA ALA A 158 0.94 -9.57 -9.95
C ALA A 158 1.05 -10.33 -11.29
N PHE A 159 0.40 -11.50 -11.40
CA PHE A 159 0.53 -12.35 -12.60
C PHE A 159 -0.37 -11.88 -13.76
N GLY A 160 -1.44 -11.16 -13.43
CA GLY A 160 -2.37 -10.60 -14.41
C GLY A 160 -3.20 -11.67 -15.13
N ALA A 161 -3.77 -11.29 -16.27
CA ALA A 161 -4.68 -12.13 -17.04
C ALA A 161 -3.99 -13.30 -17.78
N LYS A 162 -2.67 -13.22 -17.99
CA LYS A 162 -1.88 -14.18 -18.78
C LYS A 162 -0.60 -14.60 -18.04
N PRO A 163 -0.72 -15.38 -16.94
CA PRO A 163 0.42 -15.78 -16.12
C PRO A 163 1.54 -16.46 -16.93
N GLU A 164 1.20 -17.24 -17.96
CA GLU A 164 2.14 -17.91 -18.85
C GLU A 164 3.15 -16.95 -19.50
N SER A 165 2.75 -15.70 -19.72
CA SER A 165 3.59 -14.66 -20.31
C SER A 165 4.40 -13.86 -19.29
N THR A 166 4.04 -13.89 -18.01
CA THR A 166 4.64 -13.04 -16.95
C THR A 166 5.44 -13.83 -15.93
N LEU A 167 5.10 -15.09 -15.65
CA LEU A 167 5.70 -15.90 -14.59
C LEU A 167 7.22 -16.08 -14.73
N HIS A 168 7.74 -16.09 -15.96
CA HIS A 168 9.19 -16.20 -16.21
C HIS A 168 9.99 -15.08 -15.52
N THR A 169 9.40 -13.88 -15.33
CA THR A 169 10.07 -12.78 -14.62
C THR A 169 10.08 -12.95 -13.10
N TYR A 170 9.23 -13.83 -12.55
CA TYR A 170 9.13 -14.11 -11.11
C TYR A 170 9.95 -15.35 -10.71
N LEU A 171 10.20 -16.26 -11.65
CA LEU A 171 10.86 -17.54 -11.41
C LEU A 171 12.19 -17.43 -10.62
N PRO A 172 13.13 -16.52 -10.95
CA PRO A 172 14.38 -16.43 -10.18
C PRO A 172 14.17 -16.12 -8.69
N SER A 173 13.16 -15.31 -8.39
CA SER A 173 12.84 -14.90 -7.02
C SER A 173 12.01 -15.95 -6.25
N PHE A 174 11.29 -16.82 -6.95
CA PHE A 174 10.70 -18.03 -6.35
C PHE A 174 11.79 -19.05 -6.00
N LEU A 175 12.73 -19.29 -6.91
CA LEU A 175 13.84 -20.22 -6.68
C LEU A 175 14.69 -19.81 -5.46
N SER A 176 14.93 -18.52 -5.26
CA SER A 176 15.64 -18.03 -4.06
C SER A 176 14.91 -18.31 -2.74
N ARG A 177 13.62 -18.67 -2.80
CA ARG A 177 12.74 -18.99 -1.65
C ARG A 177 12.35 -20.47 -1.58
N ALA A 178 12.85 -21.29 -2.48
CA ALA A 178 12.70 -22.75 -2.45
C ALA A 178 13.81 -23.45 -1.64
N THR A 179 14.50 -22.72 -0.76
CA THR A 179 15.61 -23.27 0.04
C THR A 179 15.11 -23.94 1.33
N PRO A 180 15.88 -24.86 1.94
CA PRO A 180 15.48 -25.52 3.19
C PRO A 180 15.14 -24.57 4.35
N HIS A 181 15.70 -23.36 4.35
CA HIS A 181 15.51 -22.34 5.39
C HIS A 181 14.16 -21.62 5.29
N CYS A 182 13.46 -21.73 4.16
CA CYS A 182 12.15 -21.14 3.98
C CYS A 182 11.05 -22.04 4.58
N PRO A 183 9.97 -21.47 5.13
CA PRO A 183 8.83 -22.24 5.64
C PRO A 183 8.13 -23.04 4.54
N ASP A 184 7.55 -24.18 4.88
CA ASP A 184 6.86 -25.03 3.91
C ASP A 184 5.63 -24.35 3.30
N ASP A 185 4.93 -23.50 4.07
CA ASP A 185 3.84 -22.67 3.55
C ASP A 185 4.32 -21.73 2.44
N MET A 186 5.51 -21.14 2.58
CA MET A 186 6.10 -20.30 1.53
C MET A 186 6.48 -21.12 0.30
N LYS A 187 7.05 -22.32 0.48
CA LYS A 187 7.46 -23.19 -0.64
C LYS A 187 6.27 -23.71 -1.45
N ARG A 188 5.09 -23.76 -0.86
CA ARG A 188 3.84 -24.15 -1.54
C ARG A 188 3.29 -23.05 -2.46
N GLU A 189 3.71 -21.80 -2.27
CA GLU A 189 3.28 -20.65 -3.08
C GLU A 189 4.09 -20.47 -4.35
#